data_AF-A0A5R1NKI4-F1
#
_entry.id   AF-A0A5R1NKI4-F1
#
_cell.length_a   1.000
_cell.length_b   1.000
_cell.length_c   1.000
_cell.angle_alpha   90.00
_cell.angle_beta   90.00
_cell.angle_gamma   90.00
#
_symmetry.space_group_name_H-M   'P 1'
#
loop_
_entity.id
_entity.type
_entity.pdbx_description
1 polymer ?
#
loop_
_entity_poly.entity_id
_entity_poly.type
_entity_poly.pdbx_seq_one_letter_code
_entity_poly.pdbx_strand_id
1 'polypeptide(L)'
;MEERGSADNLGSMSEANLNTDKVAARARALIETDVSARVAAVTAIAVAANEYDAADARLKEAIKTAEARLKEAGNTHATAWKSALSAGWSEKSLRATGVRAPGQSVPKVRKTRAAAAKAAAATPTPHD
;
A
#
# COMPACT_ATOMS: atom_id res chain seq x y z
N MET A 1 68.35 -28.02 -43.07
CA MET A 1 67.32 -28.95 -42.56
C MET A 1 66.73 -28.31 -41.32
N GLU A 2 65.60 -27.65 -41.52
CA GLU A 2 64.81 -26.99 -40.49
C GLU A 2 64.26 -27.99 -39.46
N GLU A 3 64.62 -27.81 -38.20
CA GLU A 3 64.01 -28.43 -37.02
C GLU A 3 63.72 -27.31 -36.01
N ARG A 4 62.81 -26.39 -36.37
CA ARG A 4 62.24 -25.39 -35.46
C ARG A 4 60.77 -25.15 -35.84
N GLY A 5 59.90 -26.09 -35.46
CA GLY A 5 58.46 -25.99 -35.73
C GLY A 5 57.53 -26.63 -34.70
N SER A 6 58.01 -27.17 -33.59
CA SER A 6 57.16 -27.94 -32.65
C SER A 6 56.94 -27.34 -31.25
N ALA A 7 57.68 -26.29 -30.86
CA ALA A 7 57.50 -25.67 -29.55
C ALA A 7 56.45 -24.54 -29.55
N ASP A 8 56.34 -23.79 -30.65
CA ASP A 8 55.43 -22.62 -30.73
C ASP A 8 53.95 -23.02 -30.83
N ASN A 9 53.65 -24.21 -31.37
CA ASN A 9 52.27 -24.67 -31.55
C ASN A 9 51.61 -25.11 -30.22
N LEU A 10 52.38 -25.68 -29.28
CA LEU A 10 51.89 -26.10 -27.96
C LEU A 10 51.66 -24.90 -27.02
N GLY A 11 52.49 -23.86 -27.12
CA GLY A 11 52.31 -22.60 -26.37
C GLY A 11 51.04 -21.86 -26.81
N SER A 12 50.86 -21.71 -28.13
CA SER A 12 49.69 -21.04 -28.71
C SER A 12 48.36 -21.74 -28.36
N MET A 13 48.32 -23.08 -28.44
CA MET A 13 47.10 -23.84 -28.12
C MET A 13 46.77 -23.84 -26.61
N SER A 14 47.78 -23.82 -25.74
CA SER A 14 47.59 -23.72 -24.29
C SER A 14 47.10 -22.33 -23.87
N GLU A 15 47.63 -21.26 -24.46
CA GLU A 15 47.13 -19.90 -24.23
C GLU A 15 45.69 -19.72 -24.73
N ALA A 16 45.36 -20.29 -25.90
CA ALA A 16 43.99 -20.27 -26.43
C ALA A 16 42.99 -21.01 -25.52
N ASN A 17 43.39 -22.16 -24.96
CA ASN A 17 42.57 -22.90 -24.00
C ASN A 17 42.41 -22.14 -22.67
N LEU A 18 43.49 -21.58 -22.12
CA LEU A 18 43.44 -20.75 -20.91
C LEU A 18 42.53 -19.53 -21.08
N ASN A 19 42.52 -18.92 -22.27
CA ASN A 19 41.61 -17.82 -22.58
C ASN A 19 40.15 -18.29 -22.63
N THR A 20 39.90 -19.45 -23.24
CA THR A 20 38.56 -20.03 -23.35
C THR A 20 37.99 -20.40 -21.97
N ASP A 21 38.79 -21.00 -21.09
CA ASP A 21 38.38 -21.35 -19.73
C ASP A 21 38.05 -20.10 -18.88
N LYS A 22 38.85 -19.03 -19.01
CA LYS A 22 38.59 -17.74 -18.36
C LYS A 22 37.30 -17.10 -18.86
N VAL A 23 37.03 -17.16 -20.16
CA VAL A 23 35.79 -16.67 -20.77
C VAL A 23 34.60 -17.48 -20.28
N ALA A 24 34.70 -18.82 -20.24
CA ALA A 24 33.65 -19.70 -19.74
C ALA A 24 33.35 -19.45 -18.24
N ALA A 25 34.40 -19.26 -17.42
CA ALA A 25 34.25 -18.91 -16.01
C ALA A 25 33.54 -17.56 -15.82
N ARG A 26 33.92 -16.55 -16.61
CA ARG A 26 33.25 -15.23 -16.58
C ARG A 26 31.80 -15.31 -17.03
N ALA A 27 31.50 -16.08 -18.07
CA ALA A 27 30.12 -16.28 -18.53
C ALA A 27 29.26 -16.95 -17.45
N ARG A 28 29.79 -17.98 -16.76
CA ARG A 28 29.11 -18.61 -15.62
C ARG A 28 28.86 -17.62 -14.49
N ALA A 29 29.85 -16.80 -14.13
CA ALA A 29 29.69 -15.79 -13.08
C ALA A 29 28.61 -14.74 -13.42
N LEU A 30 28.52 -14.32 -14.69
CA LEU A 30 27.48 -13.40 -15.15
C LEU A 30 26.09 -14.03 -15.07
N ILE A 31 25.95 -15.30 -15.49
CA ILE A 31 24.68 -16.03 -15.39
C ILE A 31 24.27 -16.18 -13.91
N GLU A 32 25.19 -16.57 -13.04
CA GLU A 32 24.91 -16.72 -11.60
C GLU A 32 24.42 -15.40 -10.97
N THR A 33 25.07 -14.29 -11.35
CA THR A 33 24.69 -12.95 -10.87
C THR A 33 23.30 -12.55 -11.36
N ASP A 34 23.00 -12.76 -12.65
CA ASP A 34 21.69 -12.46 -13.23
C ASP A 34 20.58 -13.33 -12.62
N VAL A 35 20.82 -14.63 -12.47
CA VAL A 35 19.87 -15.55 -11.81
C VAL A 35 19.64 -15.14 -10.36
N SER A 36 20.70 -14.82 -9.62
CA SER A 36 20.59 -14.34 -8.24
C SER A 36 19.75 -13.06 -8.15
N ALA A 37 19.96 -12.11 -9.06
CA ALA A 37 19.18 -10.87 -9.10
C ALA A 37 17.70 -11.13 -9.41
N ARG A 38 17.41 -12.03 -10.35
CA ARG A 38 16.02 -12.41 -10.69
C ARG A 38 15.33 -13.10 -9.52
N VAL A 39 16.01 -14.03 -8.84
CA VAL A 39 15.46 -14.70 -7.65
C VAL A 39 15.17 -13.68 -6.55
N ALA A 40 16.11 -12.77 -6.26
CA ALA A 40 15.91 -11.72 -5.27
C ALA A 40 14.69 -10.84 -5.60
N ALA A 41 14.51 -10.47 -6.87
CA ALA A 41 13.35 -9.69 -7.31
C ALA A 41 12.03 -10.47 -7.12
N VAL A 42 11.98 -11.76 -7.48
CA VAL A 42 10.79 -12.59 -7.29
C VAL A 42 10.48 -12.78 -5.81
N THR A 43 11.48 -12.99 -4.96
CA THR A 43 11.29 -13.08 -3.51
C THR A 43 10.73 -11.77 -2.95
N ALA A 44 11.24 -10.63 -3.37
CA ALA A 44 10.71 -9.32 -2.95
C ALA A 44 9.23 -9.14 -3.37
N ILE A 45 8.88 -9.54 -4.59
CA ILE A 45 7.48 -9.49 -5.07
C ILE A 45 6.59 -10.41 -4.23
N ALA A 46 7.03 -11.65 -3.96
CA ALA A 46 6.26 -12.60 -3.17
C ALA A 46 6.02 -12.10 -1.74
N VAL A 47 7.04 -11.51 -1.11
CA VAL A 47 6.90 -10.89 0.22
C VAL A 47 5.92 -9.72 0.16
N ALA A 48 6.07 -8.80 -0.79
CA ALA A 48 5.18 -7.65 -0.93
C ALA A 48 3.72 -8.06 -1.21
N ALA A 49 3.50 -9.09 -2.03
CA ALA A 49 2.16 -9.63 -2.31
C ALA A 49 1.53 -10.23 -1.04
N ASN A 50 2.28 -11.03 -0.29
CA ASN A 50 1.80 -11.61 0.97
C ASN A 50 1.47 -10.53 2.01
N GLU A 51 2.29 -9.48 2.11
CA GLU A 51 2.03 -8.34 2.99
C GLU A 51 0.77 -7.57 2.57
N TYR A 52 0.60 -7.34 1.27
CA TYR A 52 -0.57 -6.69 0.70
C TYR A 52 -1.85 -7.49 1.00
N ASP A 53 -1.85 -8.79 0.72
CA ASP A 53 -3.00 -9.66 0.96
C ASP A 53 -3.36 -9.73 2.45
N ALA A 54 -2.35 -9.77 3.32
CA ALA A 54 -2.57 -9.72 4.76
C ALA A 54 -3.15 -8.37 5.22
N ALA A 55 -2.71 -7.25 4.62
CA ALA A 55 -3.26 -5.94 4.91
C ALA A 55 -4.72 -5.80 4.44
N ASP A 56 -5.03 -6.29 3.23
CA ASP A 56 -6.38 -6.30 2.67
C ASP A 56 -7.33 -7.17 3.51
N ALA A 57 -6.89 -8.37 3.94
CA ALA A 57 -7.67 -9.23 4.83
C ALA A 57 -7.99 -8.54 6.17
N ARG A 58 -7.01 -7.85 6.78
CA ARG A 58 -7.22 -7.09 8.01
C ARG A 58 -8.19 -5.93 7.81
N LEU A 59 -8.11 -5.22 6.68
CA LEU A 59 -9.02 -4.14 6.36
C LEU A 59 -10.47 -4.64 6.23
N LYS A 60 -10.67 -5.75 5.51
CA LYS A 60 -11.99 -6.37 5.36
C LYS A 60 -12.59 -6.78 6.70
N GLU A 61 -11.81 -7.40 7.57
CA GLU A 61 -12.28 -7.77 8.92
C GLU A 61 -12.56 -6.53 9.78
N ALA A 62 -11.77 -5.47 9.68
CA ALA A 62 -12.02 -4.21 10.37
C ALA A 62 -13.35 -3.56 9.92
N ILE A 63 -13.61 -3.53 8.62
CA ILE A 63 -14.87 -3.04 8.03
C ILE A 63 -16.04 -3.86 8.54
N LYS A 64 -15.98 -5.19 8.43
CA LYS A 64 -17.03 -6.10 8.90
C LYS A 64 -17.33 -5.90 10.38
N THR A 65 -16.30 -5.72 11.20
CA THR A 65 -16.49 -5.49 12.63
C THR A 65 -17.09 -4.11 12.91
N ALA A 66 -16.70 -3.07 12.15
CA ALA A 66 -17.31 -1.75 12.26
C ALA A 66 -18.78 -1.76 11.86
N GLU A 67 -19.15 -2.48 10.79
CA GLU A 67 -20.54 -2.66 10.36
C GLU A 67 -21.38 -3.38 11.43
N ALA A 68 -20.84 -4.46 12.02
CA ALA A 68 -21.51 -5.18 13.10
C ALA A 68 -21.75 -4.27 14.31
N ARG A 69 -20.76 -3.46 14.70
CA ARG A 69 -20.90 -2.47 15.78
C ARG A 69 -21.92 -1.39 15.45
N LEU A 70 -21.95 -0.91 14.22
CA LEU A 70 -22.93 0.08 13.77
C LEU A 70 -24.36 -0.48 13.84
N LYS A 71 -24.55 -1.72 13.39
CA LYS A 71 -25.83 -2.43 13.48
C LYS A 71 -26.27 -2.59 14.93
N GLU A 72 -25.38 -3.04 15.81
CA GLU A 72 -25.68 -3.22 17.23
C GLU A 72 -26.01 -1.90 17.93
N ALA A 73 -25.24 -0.84 17.66
CA ALA A 73 -25.54 0.50 18.17
C ALA A 73 -26.91 1.00 17.67
N GLY A 74 -27.25 0.74 16.40
CA GLY A 74 -28.56 1.05 15.83
C GLY A 74 -29.70 0.30 16.52
N ASN A 75 -29.53 -0.99 16.79
CA ASN A 75 -30.49 -1.83 17.51
C ASN A 75 -30.68 -1.36 18.95
N THR A 76 -29.58 -1.14 19.67
CA THR A 76 -29.59 -0.62 21.04
C THR A 76 -30.31 0.73 21.09
N HIS A 77 -30.04 1.64 20.15
CA HIS A 77 -30.71 2.93 20.08
C HIS A 77 -32.22 2.80 19.80
N ALA A 78 -32.61 1.92 18.87
CA ALA A 78 -34.02 1.66 18.59
C ALA A 78 -34.77 1.07 19.78
N THR A 79 -34.15 0.15 20.52
CA THR A 79 -34.71 -0.44 21.74
C THR A 79 -34.83 0.60 22.85
N ALA A 80 -33.80 1.43 23.05
CA ALA A 80 -33.83 2.52 24.03
C ALA A 80 -34.93 3.54 23.71
N TRP A 81 -35.11 3.91 22.44
CA TRP A 81 -36.18 4.81 22.01
C TRP A 81 -37.57 4.22 22.29
N LYS A 82 -37.80 2.95 21.92
CA LYS A 82 -39.06 2.25 22.22
C LYS A 82 -39.31 2.19 23.72
N SER A 83 -38.29 1.86 24.51
CA SER A 83 -38.39 1.81 25.98
C SER A 83 -38.78 3.17 26.56
N ALA A 84 -38.21 4.27 26.08
CA ALA A 84 -38.59 5.62 26.50
C ALA A 84 -40.06 5.94 26.20
N LEU A 85 -40.54 5.60 25.00
CA LEU A 85 -41.94 5.78 24.63
C LEU A 85 -42.87 4.94 25.52
N SER A 86 -42.52 3.68 25.79
CA SER A 86 -43.25 2.81 26.71
C SER A 86 -43.24 3.32 28.16
N ALA A 87 -42.21 4.07 28.56
CA ALA A 87 -42.13 4.73 29.86
C ALA A 87 -42.95 6.04 29.94
N GLY A 88 -43.70 6.39 28.88
CA GLY A 88 -44.58 7.57 28.85
C GLY A 88 -43.90 8.84 28.34
N TRP A 89 -42.66 8.78 27.84
CA TRP A 89 -42.05 9.93 27.18
C TRP A 89 -42.69 10.15 25.81
N SER A 90 -43.09 11.40 25.52
CA SER A 90 -43.48 11.77 24.16
C SER A 90 -42.25 12.03 23.28
N GLU A 91 -42.35 11.77 21.98
CA GLU A 91 -41.28 12.11 21.03
C GLU A 91 -40.94 13.61 21.02
N LYS A 92 -41.91 14.47 21.33
CA LYS A 92 -41.70 15.92 21.45
C LYS A 92 -40.81 16.23 22.64
N SER A 93 -41.05 15.59 23.79
CA SER A 93 -40.23 15.74 25.00
C SER A 93 -38.83 15.20 24.78
N LEU A 94 -38.68 14.02 24.16
CA LEU A 94 -37.36 13.44 23.85
C LEU A 94 -36.54 14.35 22.92
N ARG A 95 -37.16 14.89 21.87
CA ARG A 95 -36.49 15.85 20.97
C ARG A 95 -36.17 17.18 21.64
N ALA A 96 -37.04 17.66 22.54
CA ALA A 96 -36.77 18.88 23.32
C ALA A 96 -35.56 18.71 24.24
N THR A 97 -35.31 17.50 24.75
CA THR A 97 -34.08 17.18 25.51
C THR A 97 -32.85 16.96 24.63
N GLY A 98 -32.98 17.05 23.30
CA GLY A 98 -31.89 16.88 22.34
C GLY A 98 -31.66 15.41 21.91
N VAL A 99 -32.44 14.45 22.42
CA VAL A 99 -32.36 13.05 22.00
C VAL A 99 -33.01 12.90 20.62
N ARG A 100 -32.30 12.25 19.69
CA ARG A 100 -32.74 12.09 18.30
C ARG A 100 -33.40 10.74 18.08
N ALA A 101 -34.39 10.71 17.21
CA ALA A 101 -35.02 9.45 16.81
C ALA A 101 -34.01 8.53 16.08
N PRO A 102 -34.17 7.21 16.19
CA PRO A 102 -33.42 6.25 15.37
C PRO A 102 -33.51 6.58 13.88
N GLY A 103 -32.38 6.58 13.17
CA GLY A 103 -32.32 6.87 11.74
C GLY A 103 -32.30 8.35 11.36
N GLN A 104 -32.44 9.30 12.30
CA GLN A 104 -32.22 10.72 12.03
C GLN A 104 -30.72 11.02 11.95
N SER A 105 -30.25 11.38 10.76
CA SER A 105 -28.86 11.78 10.53
C SER A 105 -28.53 13.09 11.23
N VAL A 106 -27.25 13.28 11.57
CA VAL A 106 -26.76 14.54 12.14
C VAL A 106 -26.96 15.67 11.13
N PRO A 107 -27.62 16.79 11.51
CA PRO A 107 -27.68 17.96 10.65
C PRO A 107 -26.27 18.37 10.24
N LYS A 108 -26.00 18.30 8.95
CA LYS A 108 -24.70 18.62 8.37
C LYS A 108 -24.48 20.11 8.59
N VAL A 109 -23.64 20.47 9.56
CA VAL A 109 -23.27 21.87 9.84
C VAL A 109 -22.69 22.43 8.54
N ARG A 110 -23.46 23.27 7.84
CA ARG A 110 -22.98 24.00 6.66
C ARG A 110 -21.88 24.94 7.14
N LYS A 111 -20.62 24.58 6.91
CA LYS A 111 -19.49 25.51 7.01
C LYS A 111 -19.75 26.65 6.03
N THR A 112 -20.03 27.84 6.55
CA THR A 112 -20.00 29.07 5.76
C THR A 112 -18.57 29.27 5.25
N ARG A 113 -18.42 29.47 3.94
CA ARG A 113 -17.14 29.74 3.27
C ARG A 113 -16.64 31.13 3.69
N ALA A 114 -15.75 31.19 4.66
CA ALA A 114 -15.02 32.42 5.03
C ALA A 114 -13.50 32.20 4.95
N ALA A 115 -13.02 31.51 3.92
CA ALA A 115 -11.59 31.22 3.71
C ALA A 115 -11.15 31.40 2.25
N ALA A 116 -11.72 32.37 1.53
CA ALA A 116 -11.31 32.71 0.16
C ALA A 116 -10.83 34.17 0.01
N ALA A 117 -10.41 34.83 1.09
CA ALA A 117 -9.94 36.22 1.06
C ALA A 117 -8.45 36.40 1.39
N LYS A 118 -7.66 35.32 1.55
CA LYS A 118 -6.24 35.43 1.94
C LYS A 118 -5.21 34.87 0.96
N ALA A 119 -5.61 34.52 -0.27
CA ALA A 119 -4.71 33.96 -1.29
C ALA A 119 -4.45 34.89 -2.50
N ALA A 120 -4.93 36.13 -2.48
CA ALA A 120 -4.79 37.07 -3.61
C ALA A 120 -3.73 38.17 -3.41
N ALA A 121 -2.84 38.05 -2.41
CA ALA A 121 -1.92 39.14 -2.04
C ALA A 121 -0.42 38.78 -2.15
N ALA A 122 -0.04 37.80 -2.96
CA ALA A 122 1.38 37.43 -3.12
C ALA A 122 1.77 37.24 -4.60
N THR A 123 1.88 38.35 -5.32
CA THR A 123 2.79 38.48 -6.46
C THR A 123 3.52 39.82 -6.32
N PRO A 124 4.80 39.84 -5.92
CA PRO A 124 5.66 40.95 -6.25
C PRO A 124 6.34 40.67 -7.59
N THR A 125 6.01 41.50 -8.58
CA THR A 125 6.79 41.71 -9.80
C THR A 125 8.18 42.23 -9.41
N PRO A 126 9.30 41.66 -9.90
CA PRO A 126 10.59 42.30 -9.75
C PRO A 126 10.73 43.42 -10.79
N HIS A 127 11.16 44.59 -10.33
CA HIS A 127 11.64 45.70 -11.13
C HIS A 127 13.17 45.74 -11.00
N ASP A 128 13.82 46.20 -12.07
CA ASP A 128 15.26 46.28 -12.39
C ASP A 128 15.91 45.04 -13.04
#